data_AF-A0A2R5F960-F1
#
_entry.id   AF-A0A2R5F960-F1
#
_cell.length_a   1.000
_cell.length_b   1.000
_cell.length_c   1.000
_cell.angle_alpha   90.00
_cell.angle_beta   90.00
_cell.angle_gamma   90.00
#
_symmetry.space_group_name_H-M   'P 1'
#
loop_
_entity.id
_entity.type
_entity.pdbx_description
1 polymer ?
#
loop_
_entity_poly.entity_id
_entity_poly.type
_entity_poly.pdbx_seq_one_letter_code
_entity_poly.pdbx_strand_id
1 'polypeptide(L)'
;MQFGLLRFDGSIKFITIERRIMNKLSLNRIAAVVALCSIGFMSTAALAGPDEFQLQLNRKAAQARQKLQQAEAAKGEERQKLMAEHMKLMHETMGKMQEMKPKAGMSMQEHEEWITEHQKLMDDLMGQMMQEHHMLMGKDMGMDCNMGASSDAHKH
;
A
#
# COMPACT_ATOMS: atom_id res chain seq x y z
N MET A 1 -37.21 65.18 -14.16
CA MET A 1 -38.02 64.55 -15.22
C MET A 1 -37.55 63.10 -15.26
N GLN A 2 -38.31 62.03 -15.01
CA GLN A 2 -39.75 61.76 -15.09
C GLN A 2 -40.01 60.58 -14.13
N PHE A 3 -41.10 60.63 -13.35
CA PHE A 3 -41.48 59.59 -12.40
C PHE A 3 -42.10 58.39 -13.13
N GLY A 4 -41.58 57.19 -12.87
CA GLY A 4 -42.19 55.91 -13.26
C GLY A 4 -42.58 55.14 -12.00
N LEU A 5 -43.83 55.34 -11.57
CA LEU A 5 -44.44 54.68 -10.42
C LEU A 5 -44.91 53.28 -10.86
N LEU A 6 -44.25 52.20 -10.43
CA LEU A 6 -44.87 50.87 -10.41
C LEU A 6 -44.80 50.31 -8.99
N ARG A 7 -45.96 50.42 -8.36
CA ARG A 7 -46.34 49.88 -7.07
C ARG A 7 -46.50 48.37 -7.23
N PHE A 8 -45.68 47.57 -6.55
CA PHE A 8 -46.04 46.20 -6.21
C PHE A 8 -45.55 45.88 -4.80
N ASP A 9 -46.51 45.31 -4.07
CA ASP A 9 -46.52 44.86 -2.69
C ASP A 9 -45.24 44.22 -2.13
N GLY A 10 -45.06 44.44 -0.82
CA GLY A 10 -44.75 43.32 0.07
C GLY A 10 -43.27 43.05 0.34
N SER A 11 -42.85 43.50 1.52
CA SER A 11 -41.91 42.78 2.40
C SER A 11 -40.47 42.58 1.90
N ILE A 12 -39.61 43.49 2.37
CA ILE A 12 -38.31 43.22 3.04
C ILE A 12 -37.69 41.85 2.69
N LYS A 13 -36.97 41.76 1.57
CA LYS A 13 -36.10 40.61 1.25
C LYS A 13 -34.69 41.01 0.76
N PHE A 14 -34.27 42.24 1.00
CA PHE A 14 -32.98 42.74 0.51
C PHE A 14 -31.80 42.63 1.49
N ILE A 15 -31.99 42.15 2.72
CA ILE A 15 -30.93 42.12 3.76
C ILE A 15 -30.26 40.72 3.91
N THR A 16 -30.82 39.66 3.32
CA THR A 16 -30.34 38.27 3.56
C THR A 16 -29.33 37.77 2.52
N ILE A 17 -29.21 38.40 1.34
CA ILE A 17 -28.31 37.93 0.28
C ILE A 17 -26.84 38.31 0.55
N GLU A 18 -26.59 39.51 1.08
CA GLU A 18 -25.25 40.02 1.37
C GLU A 18 -24.48 39.21 2.44
N ARG A 19 -25.18 38.60 3.41
CA ARG A 19 -24.53 37.83 4.50
C ARG A 19 -23.95 36.48 4.05
N ARG A 20 -24.35 35.97 2.88
CA ARG A 20 -23.92 34.65 2.38
C ARG A 20 -22.65 34.72 1.52
N ILE A 21 -22.32 35.90 0.97
CA ILE A 21 -21.19 36.09 0.04
C ILE A 21 -19.87 36.29 0.80
N MET A 22 -19.88 36.99 1.94
CA MET A 22 -18.64 37.26 2.70
C MET A 22 -18.00 36.04 3.39
N ASN A 23 -18.72 34.92 3.60
CA ASN A 23 -18.16 33.73 4.28
C ASN A 23 -17.46 32.74 3.33
N LYS A 24 -17.56 32.91 2.01
CA LYS A 24 -16.88 32.03 1.05
C LYS A 24 -15.53 32.60 0.57
N LEU A 25 -15.32 33.89 0.73
CA LEU A 25 -14.09 34.56 0.29
C LEU A 25 -12.94 34.41 1.31
N SER A 26 -13.24 34.27 2.60
CA SER A 26 -12.23 34.10 3.66
C SER A 26 -11.66 32.68 3.74
N LEU A 27 -12.48 31.66 3.50
CA LEU A 27 -12.08 30.25 3.52
C LEU A 27 -11.11 29.88 2.38
N ASN A 28 -11.35 30.40 1.16
CA ASN A 28 -10.48 30.11 0.02
C ASN A 28 -9.08 30.74 0.16
N ARG A 29 -8.97 31.88 0.85
CA ARG A 29 -7.68 32.54 1.08
C ARG A 29 -6.84 31.81 2.15
N ILE A 30 -7.46 31.22 3.17
CA ILE A 30 -6.75 30.42 4.19
C ILE A 30 -6.26 29.09 3.59
N ALA A 31 -7.05 28.46 2.71
CA ALA A 31 -6.64 27.23 2.03
C ALA A 31 -5.41 27.41 1.11
N ALA A 32 -5.27 28.57 0.47
CA ALA A 32 -4.14 28.86 -0.41
C ALA A 32 -2.81 29.13 0.35
N VAL A 33 -2.87 29.64 1.59
CA VAL A 33 -1.67 29.97 2.38
C VAL A 33 -1.06 28.74 3.05
N VAL A 34 -1.87 27.72 3.40
CA VAL A 34 -1.37 26.45 3.96
C VAL A 34 -0.60 25.62 2.94
N ALA A 35 -0.87 25.79 1.64
CA ALA A 35 -0.25 25.00 0.57
C ALA A 35 1.21 25.39 0.25
N LEU A 36 1.72 26.54 0.74
CA LEU A 36 3.03 27.07 0.36
C LEU A 36 4.09 27.09 1.49
N CYS A 37 3.76 26.64 2.71
CA CYS A 37 4.70 26.67 3.84
C CYS A 37 5.20 25.30 4.33
N SER A 38 4.85 24.19 3.68
CA SER A 38 5.37 22.86 4.05
C SER A 38 6.67 22.45 3.34
N ILE A 39 7.24 23.29 2.46
CA ILE A 39 8.55 23.02 1.81
C ILE A 39 9.72 23.52 2.69
N GLY A 40 9.52 23.55 4.00
CA GLY A 40 10.37 24.29 4.94
C GLY A 40 11.13 23.47 5.96
N PHE A 41 11.35 22.16 5.77
CA PHE A 41 12.33 21.41 6.57
C PHE A 41 12.67 20.04 5.97
N MET A 42 13.24 19.99 4.77
CA MET A 42 14.12 18.86 4.48
C MET A 42 15.45 19.17 5.17
N SER A 43 15.53 18.79 6.45
CA SER A 43 16.82 18.59 7.11
C SER A 43 17.72 17.88 6.12
N THR A 44 18.83 18.49 5.78
CA THR A 44 19.98 17.79 5.19
C THR A 44 20.54 16.87 6.27
N ALA A 45 19.79 15.83 6.63
CA ALA A 45 20.41 14.59 7.06
C ALA A 45 21.28 14.19 5.87
N ALA A 46 22.56 13.90 6.14
CA ALA A 46 23.39 13.20 5.16
C ALA A 46 22.52 12.10 4.54
N LEU A 47 22.40 12.11 3.21
CA LEU A 47 21.61 11.16 2.44
C LEU A 47 22.22 9.76 2.58
N ALA A 48 22.17 9.18 3.77
CA ALA A 48 22.26 7.75 4.02
C ALA A 48 20.84 7.17 3.81
N GLY A 49 20.26 7.46 2.64
CA GLY A 49 19.02 6.82 2.22
C GLY A 49 19.30 5.36 1.86
N PRO A 50 18.26 4.50 1.80
CA PRO A 50 18.44 3.13 1.34
C PRO A 50 19.13 3.12 -0.01
N ASP A 51 20.12 2.23 -0.14
CA ASP A 51 20.91 2.09 -1.37
C ASP A 51 19.96 1.88 -2.58
N GLU A 52 20.35 2.36 -3.76
CA GLU A 52 19.49 2.28 -4.96
C GLU A 52 19.09 0.83 -5.28
N PHE A 53 19.98 -0.12 -4.98
CA PHE A 53 19.71 -1.55 -5.07
C PHE A 53 18.62 -2.01 -4.08
N GLN A 54 18.70 -1.58 -2.81
CA GLN A 54 17.69 -1.89 -1.80
C GLN A 54 16.32 -1.31 -2.19
N LEU A 55 16.30 -0.08 -2.72
CA LEU A 55 15.07 0.56 -3.19
C LEU A 55 14.47 -0.18 -4.40
N GLN A 56 15.29 -0.62 -5.35
CA GLN A 56 14.84 -1.42 -6.48
C GLN A 56 14.21 -2.74 -6.01
N LEU A 57 14.85 -3.43 -5.07
CA LEU A 57 14.35 -4.71 -4.58
C LEU A 57 13.11 -4.55 -3.71
N ASN A 58 13.02 -3.50 -2.88
CA ASN A 58 11.79 -3.16 -2.15
C ASN A 58 10.60 -2.98 -3.10
N ARG A 59 10.81 -2.33 -4.26
CA ARG A 59 9.75 -2.19 -5.27
C ARG A 59 9.35 -3.54 -5.86
N LYS A 60 10.32 -4.40 -6.20
CA LYS A 60 10.03 -5.73 -6.74
C LYS A 60 9.33 -6.63 -5.71
N ALA A 61 9.77 -6.60 -4.44
CA ALA A 61 9.14 -7.32 -3.34
C ALA A 61 7.69 -6.85 -3.12
N ALA A 62 7.43 -5.54 -3.17
CA ALA A 62 6.07 -5.00 -3.09
C ALA A 62 5.18 -5.44 -4.26
N GLN A 63 5.74 -5.48 -5.49
CA GLN A 63 5.02 -5.99 -6.67
C GLN A 63 4.70 -7.48 -6.54
N ALA A 64 5.66 -8.28 -6.05
CA ALA A 64 5.43 -9.69 -5.77
C ALA A 64 4.30 -9.86 -4.75
N ARG A 65 4.30 -9.09 -3.65
CA ARG A 65 3.24 -9.15 -2.63
C ARG A 65 1.87 -8.83 -3.21
N GLN A 66 1.79 -7.79 -4.04
CA GLN A 66 0.54 -7.41 -4.67
C GLN A 66 -0.01 -8.55 -5.55
N LYS A 67 0.85 -9.23 -6.31
CA LYS A 67 0.46 -10.39 -7.13
C LYS A 67 -0.01 -11.55 -6.28
N LEU A 68 0.62 -11.79 -5.12
CA LEU A 68 0.21 -12.81 -4.17
C LEU A 68 -1.18 -12.53 -3.60
N GLN A 69 -1.44 -11.29 -3.19
CA GLN A 69 -2.76 -10.87 -2.68
C GLN A 69 -3.85 -10.97 -3.76
N GLN A 70 -3.54 -10.61 -5.01
CA GLN A 70 -4.46 -10.79 -6.12
C GLN A 70 -4.73 -12.28 -6.38
N ALA A 71 -3.71 -13.13 -6.30
CA ALA A 71 -3.85 -14.57 -6.48
C ALA A 71 -4.70 -15.20 -5.35
N GLU A 72 -4.58 -14.70 -4.13
CA GLU A 72 -5.39 -15.11 -2.98
C GLU A 72 -6.89 -14.84 -3.21
N ALA A 73 -7.21 -13.67 -3.74
CA ALA A 73 -8.59 -13.27 -4.05
C ALA A 73 -9.14 -13.90 -5.35
N ALA A 74 -8.27 -14.29 -6.28
CA ALA A 74 -8.63 -14.87 -7.57
C ALA A 74 -8.93 -16.39 -7.50
N LYS A 75 -9.49 -16.93 -8.59
CA LYS A 75 -9.81 -18.37 -8.73
C LYS A 75 -9.37 -18.89 -10.09
N GLY A 76 -9.30 -20.22 -10.21
CA GLY A 76 -9.05 -20.90 -11.48
C GLY A 76 -7.72 -20.51 -12.14
N GLU A 77 -7.77 -20.32 -13.46
CA GLU A 77 -6.62 -20.02 -14.32
C GLU A 77 -5.98 -18.65 -14.00
N GLU A 78 -6.78 -17.64 -13.66
CA GLU A 78 -6.28 -16.31 -13.30
C GLU A 78 -5.40 -16.37 -12.04
N ARG A 79 -5.82 -17.12 -11.02
CA ARG A 79 -5.00 -17.38 -9.83
C ARG A 79 -3.68 -18.07 -10.18
N GLN A 80 -3.70 -19.05 -11.08
CA GLN A 80 -2.48 -19.75 -11.50
C GLN A 80 -1.51 -18.82 -12.22
N LYS A 81 -2.01 -17.96 -13.11
CA LYS A 81 -1.20 -16.95 -13.80
C LYS A 81 -0.58 -15.95 -12.83
N LEU A 82 -1.38 -15.41 -11.90
CA LEU A 82 -0.90 -14.46 -10.88
C LEU A 82 0.14 -15.12 -9.96
N MET A 83 -0.03 -16.39 -9.61
CA MET A 83 0.97 -17.14 -8.85
C MET A 83 2.26 -17.34 -9.64
N ALA A 84 2.19 -17.68 -10.92
CA ALA A 84 3.39 -17.83 -11.76
C ALA A 84 4.16 -16.49 -11.88
N GLU A 85 3.44 -15.38 -12.01
CA GLU A 85 4.04 -14.03 -12.00
C GLU A 85 4.68 -13.69 -10.64
N HIS A 86 3.99 -14.01 -9.52
CA HIS A 86 4.54 -13.85 -8.17
C HIS A 86 5.85 -14.63 -7.99
N MET A 87 5.85 -15.92 -8.33
CA MET A 87 7.00 -16.81 -8.24
C MET A 87 8.20 -16.30 -9.04
N LYS A 88 7.96 -15.80 -10.26
CA LYS A 88 9.00 -15.21 -11.10
C LYS A 88 9.61 -13.97 -10.42
N LEU A 89 8.79 -13.07 -9.91
CA LEU A 89 9.26 -11.87 -9.20
C LEU A 89 10.04 -12.24 -7.93
N MET A 90 9.56 -13.23 -7.16
CA MET A 90 10.24 -13.74 -5.97
C MET A 90 11.61 -14.32 -6.31
N HIS A 91 11.70 -15.17 -7.33
CA HIS A 91 12.96 -15.79 -7.75
C HIS A 91 13.98 -14.74 -8.22
N GLU A 92 13.56 -13.79 -9.06
CA GLU A 92 14.41 -12.69 -9.50
C GLU A 92 14.89 -11.81 -8.34
N THR A 93 14.01 -11.53 -7.38
CA THR A 93 14.31 -10.64 -6.24
C THR A 93 15.27 -11.32 -5.27
N MET A 94 15.03 -12.60 -4.95
CA MET A 94 15.91 -13.41 -4.10
C MET A 94 17.30 -13.59 -4.71
N GLY A 95 17.39 -13.86 -6.02
CA GLY A 95 18.69 -13.98 -6.69
C GLY A 95 19.52 -12.70 -6.58
N LYS A 96 18.92 -11.54 -6.87
CA LYS A 96 19.57 -10.24 -6.72
C LYS A 96 19.93 -9.90 -5.27
N MET A 97 19.10 -10.32 -4.33
CA MET A 97 19.33 -10.09 -2.91
C MET A 97 20.55 -10.88 -2.39
N GLN A 98 20.76 -12.11 -2.87
CA GLN A 98 21.96 -12.89 -2.53
C GLN A 98 23.25 -12.26 -3.06
N GLU A 99 23.16 -11.54 -4.18
CA GLU A 99 24.29 -10.83 -4.79
C GLU A 99 24.61 -9.49 -4.11
N MET A 100 23.68 -8.96 -3.31
CA MET A 100 23.89 -7.69 -2.62
C MET A 100 24.99 -7.80 -1.55
N LYS A 101 25.84 -6.78 -1.53
CA LYS A 101 26.88 -6.61 -0.52
C LYS A 101 26.83 -5.16 -0.03
N PRO A 102 27.19 -4.91 1.24
CA PRO A 102 27.39 -3.55 1.70
C PRO A 102 28.50 -2.89 0.87
N LYS A 103 28.32 -1.62 0.51
CA LYS A 103 29.33 -0.82 -0.18
C LYS A 103 30.62 -0.76 0.64
N ALA A 104 31.77 -0.91 -0.04
CA ALA A 104 33.07 -0.78 0.60
C ALA A 104 33.29 0.66 1.09
N GLY A 105 33.85 0.79 2.29
CA GLY A 105 34.16 2.09 2.90
C GLY A 105 32.95 2.84 3.47
N MET A 106 31.80 2.18 3.65
CA MET A 106 30.68 2.72 4.43
C MET A 106 31.10 3.03 5.87
N SER A 107 30.53 4.07 6.45
CA SER A 107 30.61 4.30 7.89
C SER A 107 29.84 3.22 8.67
N MET A 108 30.10 3.10 9.97
CA MET A 108 29.43 2.09 10.81
C MET A 108 27.92 2.31 10.88
N GLN A 109 27.47 3.57 10.91
CA GLN A 109 26.04 3.90 10.90
C GLN A 109 25.36 3.51 9.59
N GLU A 110 25.95 3.85 8.44
CA GLU A 110 25.41 3.47 7.14
C GLU A 110 25.40 1.94 6.97
N HIS A 111 26.38 1.23 7.55
CA HIS A 111 26.42 -0.22 7.55
C HIS A 111 25.28 -0.84 8.38
N GLU A 112 24.99 -0.30 9.56
CA GLU A 112 23.86 -0.71 10.40
C GLU A 112 22.51 -0.46 9.71
N GLU A 113 22.36 0.70 9.06
CA GLU A 113 21.17 1.03 8.26
C GLU A 113 21.03 0.06 7.08
N TRP A 114 22.13 -0.25 6.38
CA TRP A 114 22.13 -1.22 5.29
C TRP A 114 21.69 -2.61 5.78
N ILE A 115 22.22 -3.09 6.92
CA ILE A 115 21.81 -4.37 7.51
C ILE A 115 20.32 -4.35 7.87
N THR A 116 19.85 -3.26 8.46
CA THR A 116 18.46 -3.11 8.88
C THR A 116 17.51 -3.19 7.68
N GLU A 117 17.82 -2.50 6.58
CA GLU A 117 17.01 -2.55 5.37
C GLU A 117 17.11 -3.90 4.66
N HIS A 118 18.29 -4.54 4.67
CA HIS A 118 18.46 -5.88 4.12
C HIS A 118 17.62 -6.91 4.90
N GLN A 119 17.61 -6.83 6.23
CA GLN A 119 16.82 -7.72 7.09
C GLN A 119 15.31 -7.53 6.86
N LYS A 120 14.83 -6.28 6.80
CA LYS A 120 13.41 -6.00 6.48
C LYS A 120 12.98 -6.62 5.15
N LEU A 121 13.83 -6.50 4.12
CA LEU A 121 13.54 -7.06 2.82
C LEU A 121 13.53 -8.60 2.87
N MET A 122 14.46 -9.22 3.62
CA MET A 122 14.46 -10.67 3.86
C MET A 122 13.19 -11.14 4.56
N ASP A 123 12.80 -10.46 5.64
CA ASP A 123 11.59 -10.77 6.40
C ASP A 123 10.34 -10.66 5.53
N ASP A 124 10.29 -9.66 4.64
CA ASP A 124 9.17 -9.49 3.72
C ASP A 124 9.07 -10.63 2.70
N LEU A 125 10.18 -11.00 2.07
CA LEU A 125 10.23 -12.11 1.11
C LEU A 125 9.88 -13.45 1.78
N MET A 126 10.37 -13.70 3.00
CA MET A 126 10.02 -14.89 3.77
C MET A 126 8.53 -14.91 4.13
N GLY A 127 7.96 -13.76 4.53
CA GLY A 127 6.54 -13.64 4.80
C GLY A 127 5.67 -13.97 3.58
N GLN A 128 6.07 -13.50 2.40
CA GLN A 128 5.39 -13.81 1.14
C GLN A 128 5.45 -15.31 0.80
N MET A 129 6.62 -15.94 0.96
CA MET A 129 6.79 -17.38 0.72
C MET A 129 5.93 -18.24 1.67
N MET A 130 5.82 -17.84 2.94
CA MET A 130 4.96 -18.52 3.91
C MET A 130 3.47 -18.41 3.53
N GLN A 131 3.03 -17.22 3.11
CA GLN A 131 1.66 -17.00 2.66
C GLN A 131 1.34 -17.79 1.38
N GLU A 132 2.26 -17.81 0.41
CA GLU A 132 2.17 -18.67 -0.77
C GLU A 132 2.03 -20.15 -0.39
N HIS A 133 2.90 -20.64 0.47
CA HIS A 133 2.88 -22.04 0.90
C HIS A 133 1.56 -22.39 1.61
N HIS A 134 1.04 -21.48 2.46
CA HIS A 134 -0.27 -21.65 3.08
C HIS A 134 -1.40 -21.75 2.03
N MET A 135 -1.36 -20.91 1.00
CA MET A 135 -2.35 -20.93 -0.07
C MET A 135 -2.31 -22.20 -0.93
N LEU A 136 -1.12 -22.80 -1.11
CA LEU A 136 -0.95 -24.06 -1.83
C LEU A 136 -1.36 -25.26 -0.96
N MET A 137 -0.94 -25.30 0.31
CA MET A 137 -1.28 -26.37 1.26
C MET A 137 -2.74 -26.37 1.68
N GLY A 138 -3.36 -25.19 1.84
CA GLY A 138 -4.79 -25.06 2.15
C GLY A 138 -5.70 -25.59 1.04
N LYS A 139 -5.16 -25.79 -0.17
CA LYS A 139 -5.87 -26.44 -1.29
C LYS A 139 -5.70 -27.96 -1.30
N ASP A 140 -4.59 -28.48 -0.77
CA ASP A 140 -4.27 -29.92 -0.75
C ASP A 140 -4.82 -30.64 0.50
N MET A 141 -5.01 -29.93 1.62
CA MET A 141 -5.61 -30.48 2.85
C MET A 141 -7.15 -30.43 2.86
N GLY A 142 -7.78 -30.28 1.68
CA GLY A 142 -9.22 -30.38 1.48
C GLY A 142 -9.70 -31.74 0.97
N MET A 143 -8.83 -32.75 0.94
CA MET A 143 -9.15 -34.12 0.54
C MET A 143 -9.21 -35.02 1.79
N ASP A 144 -10.43 -35.27 2.24
CA ASP A 144 -10.87 -36.53 2.88
C ASP A 144 -9.95 -37.15 3.95
N CYS A 145 -9.89 -36.54 5.13
CA CYS A 145 -9.72 -37.32 6.37
C CYS A 145 -11.10 -37.69 6.95
N ASN A 146 -11.99 -38.27 6.12
CA ASN A 146 -13.10 -39.06 6.64
C ASN A 146 -12.54 -40.44 7.03
N MET A 147 -11.88 -40.50 8.18
CA MET A 147 -11.63 -41.76 8.87
C MET A 147 -12.99 -42.37 9.18
N GLY A 148 -13.46 -43.23 8.28
CA GLY A 148 -14.67 -44.01 8.45
C GLY A 148 -14.61 -44.71 9.79
N ALA A 149 -15.52 -44.34 10.69
CA ALA A 149 -15.83 -45.11 11.87
C ALA A 149 -16.34 -46.48 11.42
N SER A 150 -15.44 -47.47 11.37
CA SER A 150 -15.82 -48.89 11.25
C SER A 150 -16.52 -49.27 12.54
N SER A 151 -17.84 -49.14 12.52
CA SER A 151 -18.74 -49.68 13.53
C SER A 151 -18.86 -51.19 13.28
N ASP A 152 -17.83 -51.96 13.62
CA ASP A 152 -17.93 -53.41 13.62
C ASP A 152 -18.70 -53.85 14.87
N ALA A 153 -19.99 -54.07 14.66
CA ALA A 153 -20.87 -54.79 15.56
C ALA A 153 -20.41 -56.26 15.64
N HIS A 154 -19.61 -56.59 16.65
CA HIS A 154 -19.33 -57.98 17.00
C HIS A 154 -20.52 -58.57 17.76
N LYS A 155 -21.42 -59.23 17.04
CA LYS A 155 -22.26 -60.30 17.59
C LYS A 155 -21.41 -61.57 17.61
N HIS A 156 -21.16 -62.12 18.79
CA HIS A 156 -21.10 -63.56 19.02
C HIS A 156 -21.35 -63.87 20.49
#